data_AF-A0A1F3BZC7-F1
#
_entry.id   AF-A0A1F3BZC7-F1
#
_cell.length_a   1.000
_cell.length_b   1.000
_cell.length_c   1.000
_cell.angle_alpha   90.00
_cell.angle_beta   90.00
_cell.angle_gamma   90.00
#
_symmetry.space_group_name_H-M   'P 1'
#
loop_
_entity.id
_entity.type
_entity.pdbx_description
1 polymer ?
#
loop_
_entity_poly.entity_id
_entity_poly.type
_entity_poly.pdbx_seq_one_letter_code
_entity_poly.pdbx_strand_id
1 'polypeptide(L)'
;MRKMLLVFITLITLNICAFSQVENVAKEILEAYKNKNVELLKKNASGILLMAISADYFNDPALKEDLKSVEKWNGEIKEIRYQTGDMMGKKIFLATAYYVEISGTNEIYTVSLSSIDGQKWVMFGSGLAKIQKAEFEQMSKEIQFTDAKKETKPARIYSIDMANDDSFDKVTQEKMVECINKLDDEIFFITLNCNDDFIQAAYSEKGYAVEYSEKGVRYVATEVLSKEQTIILFKKYFQNMDDWKQGINWKQD
;
A
#
# COMPACT_ATOMS: atom_id res chain seq x y z
N MET A 1 19.69 36.91 -38.31
CA MET A 1 19.96 35.97 -37.20
C MET A 1 18.61 35.56 -36.61
N ARG A 2 18.33 34.26 -36.61
CA ARG A 2 17.02 33.67 -36.34
C ARG A 2 16.71 33.68 -34.83
N LYS A 3 15.48 34.12 -34.54
CA LYS A 3 14.62 33.84 -33.38
C LYS A 3 15.17 32.83 -32.36
N MET A 4 15.38 33.27 -31.13
CA MET A 4 15.36 32.41 -29.95
C MET A 4 14.51 33.12 -28.89
N LEU A 5 13.21 32.86 -28.94
CA LEU A 5 12.24 33.35 -27.97
C LEU A 5 11.54 32.12 -27.39
N LEU A 6 11.63 31.98 -26.07
CA LEU A 6 10.69 31.33 -25.15
C LEU A 6 10.22 29.90 -25.50
N VAL A 7 10.69 28.91 -24.72
CA VAL A 7 9.82 27.93 -24.05
C VAL A 7 10.52 27.49 -22.75
N PHE A 8 10.17 28.12 -21.62
CA PHE A 8 10.48 27.60 -20.27
C PHE A 8 9.23 27.71 -19.41
N ILE A 9 8.13 27.10 -19.88
CA ILE A 9 6.88 26.95 -19.12
C ILE A 9 6.29 25.60 -19.51
N THR A 10 6.70 24.53 -18.84
CA THR A 10 6.01 23.22 -18.92
C THR A 10 6.39 22.33 -17.73
N LEU A 11 6.33 22.88 -16.51
CA LEU A 11 6.50 22.06 -15.30
C LEU A 11 5.63 22.47 -14.09
N ILE A 12 4.56 23.24 -14.29
CA ILE A 12 3.65 23.68 -13.20
C ILE A 12 2.21 23.12 -13.35
N THR A 13 1.84 22.55 -14.49
CA THR A 13 0.45 22.13 -14.73
C THR A 13 0.08 20.75 -14.18
N LEU A 14 1.06 19.91 -13.77
CA LEU A 14 0.76 18.56 -13.26
C LEU A 14 0.25 18.55 -11.82
N ASN A 15 0.52 19.59 -11.01
CA ASN A 15 0.06 19.64 -9.62
C ASN A 15 -1.42 20.01 -9.48
N ILE A 16 -1.97 20.84 -10.38
CA ILE A 16 -3.35 21.37 -10.25
C ILE A 16 -4.42 20.26 -10.33
N CYS A 17 -4.15 19.18 -11.07
CA CYS A 17 -5.11 18.08 -11.23
C CYS A 17 -5.25 17.21 -9.97
N ALA A 18 -4.19 17.01 -9.18
CA ALA A 18 -4.25 16.18 -7.98
C ALA A 18 -4.93 16.91 -6.81
N PHE A 19 -4.65 18.20 -6.62
CA PHE A 19 -5.30 19.02 -5.58
C PHE A 19 -6.82 19.15 -5.82
N SER A 20 -7.24 19.38 -7.07
CA SER A 20 -8.66 19.51 -7.40
C SER A 20 -9.43 18.22 -7.14
N GLN A 21 -8.82 17.05 -7.32
CA GLN A 21 -9.47 15.78 -7.04
C GLN A 21 -9.69 15.53 -5.54
N VAL A 22 -8.68 15.78 -4.69
CA VAL A 22 -8.79 15.59 -3.24
C VAL A 22 -9.86 16.49 -2.65
N GLU A 23 -9.90 17.76 -3.07
CA GLU A 23 -10.93 18.71 -2.65
C GLU A 23 -12.32 18.24 -3.08
N ASN A 24 -12.49 17.81 -4.35
CA ASN A 24 -13.77 17.33 -4.86
C ASN A 24 -14.25 16.09 -4.10
N VAL A 25 -13.38 15.09 -3.87
CA VAL A 25 -13.74 13.88 -3.10
C VAL A 25 -14.11 14.24 -1.67
N ALA A 26 -13.38 15.16 -1.03
CA ALA A 26 -13.71 15.62 0.32
C ALA A 26 -15.09 16.30 0.36
N LYS A 27 -15.40 17.15 -0.61
CA LYS A 27 -16.72 17.80 -0.72
C LYS A 27 -17.83 16.78 -0.97
N GLU A 28 -17.63 15.80 -1.85
CA GLU A 28 -18.63 14.74 -2.08
C GLU A 28 -18.90 13.93 -0.80
N ILE A 29 -17.87 13.62 0.01
CA ILE A 29 -18.06 12.95 1.30
C ILE A 29 -18.84 13.84 2.27
N LEU A 30 -18.49 15.12 2.40
CA LEU A 30 -19.23 16.05 3.26
C LEU A 30 -20.68 16.21 2.79
N GLU A 31 -20.94 16.29 1.49
CA GLU A 31 -22.29 16.30 0.92
C GLU A 31 -23.04 15.00 1.22
N ALA A 32 -22.36 13.85 1.15
CA ALA A 32 -22.95 12.56 1.48
C ALA A 32 -23.38 12.51 2.95
N TYR A 33 -22.56 12.98 3.89
CA TYR A 33 -22.93 13.09 5.30
C TYR A 33 -24.06 14.11 5.53
N LYS A 34 -23.96 15.30 4.93
CA LYS A 34 -24.95 16.38 5.08
C LYS A 34 -26.34 15.96 4.63
N ASN A 35 -26.41 15.23 3.51
CA ASN A 35 -27.65 14.81 2.89
C ASN A 35 -28.03 13.36 3.23
N LYS A 36 -27.24 12.68 4.07
CA LYS A 36 -27.38 11.24 4.36
C LYS A 36 -27.46 10.37 3.10
N ASN A 37 -26.66 10.72 2.08
CA ASN A 37 -26.66 10.05 0.78
C ASN A 37 -25.69 8.86 0.77
N VAL A 38 -26.25 7.67 0.98
CA VAL A 38 -25.52 6.40 1.03
C VAL A 38 -24.78 6.10 -0.27
N GLU A 39 -25.39 6.35 -1.42
CA GLU A 39 -24.79 6.01 -2.71
C GLU A 39 -23.61 6.93 -3.06
N LEU A 40 -23.72 8.22 -2.71
CA LEU A 40 -22.60 9.15 -2.84
C LEU A 40 -21.45 8.80 -1.89
N LEU A 41 -21.75 8.30 -0.69
CA LEU A 41 -20.73 7.85 0.25
C LEU A 41 -20.01 6.61 -0.29
N LYS A 42 -20.77 5.61 -0.78
CA LYS A 42 -20.22 4.37 -1.38
C LYS A 42 -19.33 4.67 -2.58
N LYS A 43 -19.69 5.63 -3.44
CA LYS A 43 -18.87 6.07 -4.57
C LYS A 43 -17.44 6.45 -4.14
N ASN A 44 -17.30 6.99 -2.93
CA ASN A 44 -16.05 7.46 -2.35
C ASN A 44 -15.42 6.46 -1.35
N ALA A 45 -15.97 5.26 -1.22
CA ALA A 45 -15.47 4.20 -0.32
C ALA A 45 -14.74 3.09 -1.09
N SER A 46 -14.00 2.24 -0.37
CA SER A 46 -13.38 1.04 -0.95
C SER A 46 -13.31 -0.12 0.03
N GLY A 47 -13.02 -1.32 -0.48
CA GLY A 47 -12.77 -2.51 0.33
C GLY A 47 -13.90 -2.85 1.30
N ILE A 48 -13.53 -3.17 2.55
CA ILE A 48 -14.48 -3.56 3.60
C ILE A 48 -15.45 -2.43 3.94
N LEU A 49 -15.00 -1.18 3.88
CA LEU A 49 -15.85 -0.04 4.18
C LEU A 49 -17.02 0.09 3.20
N LEU A 50 -16.77 -0.15 1.91
CA LEU A 50 -17.82 -0.15 0.88
C LEU A 50 -18.94 -1.16 1.22
N MET A 51 -18.59 -2.30 1.80
CA MET A 51 -19.55 -3.33 2.23
C MET A 51 -20.25 -2.97 3.55
N ALA A 52 -19.60 -2.19 4.41
CA ALA A 52 -20.15 -1.76 5.70
C ALA A 52 -21.16 -0.62 5.59
N ILE A 53 -21.12 0.16 4.51
CA ILE A 53 -22.07 1.26 4.27
C ILE A 53 -23.41 0.66 3.77
N SER A 54 -24.33 0.40 4.71
CA SER A 54 -25.68 -0.08 4.43
C SER A 54 -26.67 1.07 4.14
N ALA A 55 -27.92 0.75 3.79
CA ALA A 55 -28.99 1.74 3.63
C ALA A 55 -29.27 2.51 4.92
N ASP A 56 -29.07 1.88 6.08
CA ASP A 56 -29.28 2.46 7.41
C ASP A 56 -28.01 3.04 8.02
N TYR A 57 -26.92 3.18 7.26
CA TYR A 57 -25.62 3.62 7.77
C TYR A 57 -25.70 4.88 8.64
N PHE A 58 -26.44 5.90 8.18
CA PHE A 58 -26.58 7.18 8.89
C PHE A 58 -27.53 7.13 10.11
N ASN A 59 -28.13 5.98 10.41
CA ASN A 59 -28.90 5.76 11.63
C ASN A 59 -28.02 5.27 12.80
N ASP A 60 -26.74 4.94 12.54
CA ASP A 60 -25.80 4.53 13.59
C ASP A 60 -25.57 5.69 14.59
N PRO A 61 -25.86 5.48 15.90
CA PRO A 61 -25.60 6.48 16.93
C PRO A 61 -24.13 6.95 16.99
N ALA A 62 -23.18 6.13 16.55
CA ALA A 62 -21.77 6.48 16.48
C ALA A 62 -21.50 7.67 15.54
N LEU A 63 -22.33 7.89 14.52
CA LEU A 63 -22.17 8.99 13.56
C LEU A 63 -22.80 10.31 14.03
N LYS A 64 -23.39 10.36 15.22
CA LYS A 64 -24.09 11.56 15.71
C LYS A 64 -23.18 12.78 15.80
N GLU A 65 -21.92 12.60 16.16
CA GLU A 65 -20.95 13.70 16.19
C GLU A 65 -20.55 14.15 14.78
N ASP A 66 -20.27 13.20 13.90
CA ASP A 66 -19.93 13.43 12.50
C ASP A 66 -21.04 14.17 11.75
N LEU A 67 -22.30 13.79 11.95
CA LEU A 67 -23.43 14.50 11.35
C LEU A 67 -23.52 15.97 11.82
N LYS A 68 -23.26 16.21 13.12
CA LYS A 68 -23.26 17.58 13.68
C LYS A 68 -22.07 18.41 13.20
N SER A 69 -20.92 17.79 12.95
CA SER A 69 -19.76 18.53 12.45
C SER A 69 -20.00 19.05 11.04
N VAL A 70 -20.66 18.25 10.20
CA VAL A 70 -20.96 18.60 8.81
C VAL A 70 -22.04 19.68 8.68
N GLU A 71 -22.94 19.83 9.64
CA GLU A 71 -23.88 20.97 9.69
C GLU A 71 -23.16 22.32 9.73
N LYS A 72 -21.95 22.37 10.29
CA LYS A 72 -21.11 23.58 10.37
C LYS A 72 -20.34 23.87 9.09
N TRP A 73 -20.33 22.94 8.13
CA TRP A 73 -19.60 23.10 6.88
C TRP A 73 -20.32 24.08 5.94
N ASN A 74 -19.60 25.11 5.51
CA ASN A 74 -20.08 26.21 4.68
C ASN A 74 -19.91 25.98 3.16
N GLY A 75 -19.44 24.81 2.73
CA GLY A 75 -19.15 24.51 1.32
C GLY A 75 -17.67 24.62 0.95
N GLU A 76 -16.82 25.15 1.83
CA GLU A 76 -15.41 25.38 1.58
C GLU A 76 -14.52 24.34 2.27
N ILE A 77 -13.46 23.91 1.60
CA ILE A 77 -12.33 23.23 2.22
C ILE A 77 -11.26 24.30 2.45
N LYS A 78 -10.86 24.49 3.70
CA LYS A 78 -9.97 25.59 4.11
C LYS A 78 -8.51 25.30 3.80
N GLU A 79 -8.08 24.06 4.02
CA GLU A 79 -6.71 23.64 3.72
C GLU A 79 -6.66 22.12 3.53
N ILE A 80 -5.77 21.65 2.66
CA ILE A 80 -5.49 20.24 2.44
C ILE A 80 -4.02 20.00 2.75
N ARG A 81 -3.74 18.95 3.52
CA ARG A 81 -2.38 18.51 3.81
C ARG A 81 -2.23 17.02 3.63
N TYR A 82 -0.98 16.58 3.48
CA TYR A 82 -0.61 15.25 3.07
C TYR A 82 0.45 14.66 3.98
N GLN A 83 0.37 13.34 4.12
CA GLN A 83 1.40 12.53 4.74
C GLN A 83 1.45 11.16 4.07
N THR A 84 2.51 10.42 4.34
CA THR A 84 2.62 9.02 3.92
C THR A 84 2.41 8.14 5.14
N GLY A 85 1.60 7.11 5.01
CA GLY A 85 1.43 6.07 6.02
C GLY A 85 1.92 4.71 5.52
N ASP A 86 1.96 3.74 6.42
CA ASP A 86 2.05 2.33 6.09
C ASP A 86 0.74 1.64 6.50
N MET A 87 0.15 0.89 5.57
CA MET A 87 -0.99 0.05 5.84
C MET A 87 -0.71 -1.36 5.35
N MET A 88 -0.56 -2.29 6.31
CA MET A 88 -0.26 -3.70 6.03
C MET A 88 1.00 -3.86 5.17
N GLY A 89 2.07 -3.12 5.47
CA GLY A 89 3.35 -3.18 4.74
C GLY A 89 3.34 -2.49 3.38
N LYS A 90 2.25 -1.78 3.04
CA LYS A 90 2.15 -0.96 1.84
C LYS A 90 2.14 0.51 2.21
N LYS A 91 3.07 1.27 1.61
CA LYS A 91 3.03 2.72 1.63
C LYS A 91 1.71 3.20 1.03
N ILE A 92 1.01 4.05 1.77
CA ILE A 92 -0.19 4.76 1.33
C ILE A 92 0.05 6.25 1.43
N PHE A 93 -0.58 7.01 0.54
CA PHE A 93 -0.70 8.45 0.66
C PHE A 93 -1.98 8.77 1.43
N LEU A 94 -1.87 9.67 2.40
CA LEU A 94 -2.98 10.17 3.18
C LEU A 94 -3.15 11.66 2.86
N ALA A 95 -4.40 12.08 2.71
CA ALA A 95 -4.77 13.48 2.58
C ALA A 95 -5.79 13.81 3.66
N THR A 96 -5.59 14.97 4.29
CA THR A 96 -6.43 15.49 5.34
C THR A 96 -6.94 16.84 4.89
N ALA A 97 -8.26 16.94 4.68
CA ALA A 97 -8.93 18.15 4.21
C ALA A 97 -9.68 18.81 5.37
N TYR A 98 -9.17 19.93 5.85
CA TYR A 98 -9.71 20.71 6.96
C TYR A 98 -10.86 21.59 6.48
N TYR A 99 -12.02 21.54 7.15
CA TYR A 99 -13.20 22.31 6.77
C TYR A 99 -13.79 23.20 7.88
N VAL A 100 -13.68 22.85 9.17
CA VAL A 100 -14.27 23.63 10.28
C VAL A 100 -13.37 23.64 11.51
N GLU A 101 -13.19 24.81 12.15
CA GLU A 101 -12.54 24.89 13.48
C GLU A 101 -13.56 24.59 14.57
N ILE A 102 -13.10 23.94 15.64
CA ILE A 102 -13.95 23.67 16.80
C ILE A 102 -13.73 24.79 17.82
N SER A 103 -14.70 25.70 17.90
CA SER A 103 -14.64 26.87 18.79
C SER A 103 -14.34 26.47 20.24
N GLY A 104 -13.39 27.19 20.86
CA GLY A 104 -13.00 26.94 22.25
C GLY A 104 -12.05 25.75 22.44
N THR A 105 -11.54 25.16 21.36
CA THR A 105 -10.57 24.06 21.39
C THR A 105 -9.41 24.31 20.41
N ASN A 106 -8.37 23.50 20.48
CA ASN A 106 -7.29 23.47 19.48
C ASN A 106 -7.53 22.40 18.39
N GLU A 107 -8.77 21.95 18.23
CA GLU A 107 -9.14 20.89 17.31
C GLU A 107 -9.84 21.43 16.06
N ILE A 108 -9.70 20.68 14.98
CA ILE A 108 -10.35 20.96 13.70
C ILE A 108 -11.08 19.71 13.21
N TYR A 109 -12.19 19.91 12.50
CA TYR A 109 -12.84 18.85 11.75
C TYR A 109 -12.23 18.71 10.37
N THR A 110 -11.99 17.46 9.99
CA THR A 110 -11.31 17.11 8.75
C THR A 110 -11.99 15.95 8.03
N VAL A 111 -11.78 15.88 6.71
CA VAL A 111 -12.02 14.69 5.92
C VAL A 111 -10.69 13.97 5.72
N SER A 112 -10.63 12.68 6.04
CA SER A 112 -9.46 11.83 5.86
C SER A 112 -9.62 10.93 4.64
N LEU A 113 -8.67 11.02 3.71
CA LEU A 113 -8.64 10.24 2.48
C LEU A 113 -7.34 9.42 2.40
N SER A 114 -7.39 8.33 1.63
CA SER A 114 -6.24 7.50 1.32
C SER A 114 -6.13 7.23 -0.17
N SER A 115 -4.91 7.00 -0.63
CA SER A 115 -4.58 6.60 -1.99
C SER A 115 -3.36 5.69 -2.00
N ILE A 116 -3.36 4.66 -2.86
CA ILE A 116 -2.21 3.76 -3.04
C ILE A 116 -1.22 4.33 -4.07
N ASP A 117 -1.74 5.05 -5.07
CA ASP A 117 -0.98 5.57 -6.22
C ASP A 117 -0.86 7.10 -6.23
N GLY A 118 -1.53 7.78 -5.29
CA GLY A 118 -1.63 9.24 -5.22
C GLY A 118 -2.56 9.85 -6.28
N GLN A 119 -3.23 9.03 -7.09
CA GLN A 119 -4.10 9.44 -8.20
C GLN A 119 -5.56 9.08 -7.95
N LYS A 120 -5.87 8.04 -7.19
CA LYS A 120 -7.25 7.70 -6.82
C LYS A 120 -7.41 7.81 -5.31
N TRP A 121 -8.22 8.78 -4.89
CA TRP A 121 -8.49 9.07 -3.48
C TRP A 121 -9.84 8.50 -3.08
N VAL A 122 -9.87 7.82 -1.94
CA VAL A 122 -11.07 7.27 -1.31
C VAL A 122 -11.06 7.60 0.17
N MET A 123 -12.23 7.59 0.80
CA MET A 123 -12.35 7.86 2.22
C MET A 123 -11.54 6.85 3.05
N PHE A 124 -10.90 7.35 4.11
CA PHE A 124 -10.14 6.55 5.06
C PHE A 124 -10.91 6.43 6.37
N GLY A 125 -11.11 5.20 6.86
CA GLY A 125 -11.97 4.97 8.03
C GLY A 125 -13.42 5.41 7.76
N SER A 126 -14.04 6.15 8.69
CA SER A 126 -15.35 6.79 8.45
C SER A 126 -15.27 8.00 7.52
N GLY A 127 -14.07 8.43 7.12
CA GLY A 127 -13.83 9.61 6.31
C GLY A 127 -13.85 10.92 7.08
N LEU A 128 -14.46 11.00 8.27
CA LEU A 128 -14.48 12.20 9.10
C LEU A 128 -13.66 12.00 10.38
N ALA A 129 -12.93 13.03 10.79
CA ALA A 129 -12.10 12.99 11.99
C ALA A 129 -11.98 14.36 12.66
N LYS A 130 -11.71 14.33 13.97
CA LYS A 130 -11.17 15.45 14.73
C LYS A 130 -9.68 15.25 14.92
N ILE A 131 -8.89 16.27 14.63
CA ILE A 131 -7.44 16.25 14.90
C ILE A 131 -7.00 17.56 15.56
N GLN A 132 -5.88 17.50 16.27
CA GLN A 132 -5.25 18.70 16.81
C GLN A 132 -4.72 19.56 15.66
N LYS A 133 -4.97 20.87 15.71
CA LYS A 133 -4.50 21.81 14.69
C LYS A 133 -2.97 21.78 14.53
N ALA A 134 -2.25 21.61 15.64
CA ALA A 134 -0.79 21.46 15.63
C ALA A 134 -0.32 20.19 14.90
N GLU A 135 -1.05 19.08 15.01
CA GLU A 135 -0.75 17.84 14.26
C GLU A 135 -1.00 18.03 12.77
N PHE A 136 -2.14 18.66 12.42
CA PHE A 136 -2.43 19.03 11.05
C PHE A 136 -1.33 19.91 10.44
N GLU A 137 -0.88 20.92 11.18
CA GLU A 137 0.13 21.88 10.72
C GLU A 137 1.53 21.26 10.52
N GLN A 138 1.79 20.07 11.06
CA GLN A 138 3.03 19.31 10.81
C GLN A 138 3.00 18.54 9.49
N MET A 139 1.82 18.32 8.90
CA MET A 139 1.67 17.61 7.62
C MET A 139 2.12 18.49 6.43
N SER A 140 2.51 17.85 5.33
CA SER A 140 3.00 18.52 4.11
C SER A 140 1.87 19.20 3.35
N LYS A 141 2.12 20.36 2.73
CA LYS A 141 1.15 21.00 1.82
C LYS A 141 1.14 20.40 0.42
N GLU A 142 2.15 19.61 0.09
CA GLU A 142 2.30 18.94 -1.21
C GLU A 142 2.36 17.44 -1.00
N ILE A 143 1.83 16.68 -1.96
CA ILE A 143 2.03 15.24 -1.98
C ILE A 143 3.52 15.02 -2.23
N GLN A 144 4.23 14.58 -1.20
CA GLN A 144 5.60 14.15 -1.32
C GLN A 144 5.57 12.78 -2.01
N PHE A 145 5.51 12.80 -3.35
CA PHE A 145 5.94 11.67 -4.18
C PHE A 145 7.45 11.53 -4.02
N THR A 146 7.86 11.14 -2.82
CA THR A 146 9.11 10.45 -2.67
C THR A 146 8.90 9.16 -3.45
N ASP A 147 9.45 9.14 -4.69
CA ASP A 147 9.99 7.90 -5.26
C ASP A 147 10.49 7.14 -4.06
N ALA A 148 9.93 5.96 -3.82
CA ALA A 148 10.30 5.20 -2.66
C ALA A 148 11.83 5.02 -2.72
N LYS A 149 12.57 5.87 -2.00
CA LYS A 149 13.57 5.37 -1.10
C LYS A 149 12.75 4.44 -0.24
N LYS A 150 12.68 3.18 -0.70
CA LYS A 150 12.75 2.02 0.16
C LYS A 150 13.45 2.52 1.40
N GLU A 151 12.78 2.51 2.53
CA GLU A 151 13.53 2.12 3.71
C GLU A 151 14.17 0.81 3.30
N THR A 152 15.42 0.90 2.87
CA THR A 152 16.23 -0.26 2.60
C THR A 152 16.40 -0.85 3.97
N LYS A 153 15.49 -1.76 4.34
CA LYS A 153 15.88 -3.01 4.98
C LYS A 153 17.21 -3.36 4.30
N PRO A 154 18.32 -3.47 5.05
CA PRO A 154 19.67 -3.55 4.50
C PRO A 154 19.62 -4.49 3.30
N ALA A 155 20.13 -4.04 2.15
CA ALA A 155 19.98 -4.76 0.89
C ALA A 155 20.34 -6.23 1.14
N ARG A 156 19.32 -7.10 1.14
CA ARG A 156 19.51 -8.52 1.36
C ARG A 156 20.35 -9.01 0.18
N ILE A 157 21.57 -9.40 0.46
CA ILE A 157 22.45 -10.00 -0.52
C ILE A 157 22.03 -11.46 -0.57
N TYR A 158 21.45 -11.84 -1.71
CA TYR A 158 21.07 -13.22 -1.94
C TYR A 158 22.19 -13.98 -2.65
N SER A 159 22.34 -15.24 -2.28
CA SER A 159 23.09 -16.23 -3.06
C SER A 159 22.18 -17.41 -3.42
N ILE A 160 22.55 -18.13 -4.48
CA ILE A 160 21.88 -19.35 -4.91
C ILE A 160 22.86 -20.51 -4.81
N ASP A 161 22.41 -21.62 -4.26
CA ASP A 161 23.06 -22.93 -4.36
C ASP A 161 22.12 -23.92 -5.07
N MET A 162 22.66 -24.78 -5.92
CA MET A 162 21.91 -25.74 -6.74
C MET A 162 22.47 -27.16 -6.61
N ALA A 163 21.67 -28.15 -7.00
CA ALA A 163 22.04 -29.56 -6.88
C ALA A 163 23.27 -29.99 -7.69
N ASN A 164 23.64 -29.21 -8.70
CA ASN A 164 24.80 -29.44 -9.57
C ASN A 164 26.09 -28.74 -9.08
N ASP A 165 26.13 -28.35 -7.80
CA ASP A 165 27.21 -27.58 -7.18
C ASP A 165 27.42 -26.16 -7.77
N ASP A 166 26.50 -25.68 -8.61
CA ASP A 166 26.52 -24.27 -9.03
C ASP A 166 26.13 -23.37 -7.84
N SER A 167 27.01 -22.41 -7.55
CA SER A 167 26.75 -21.33 -6.60
C SER A 167 26.88 -19.96 -7.26
N PHE A 168 25.95 -19.07 -6.96
CA PHE A 168 25.94 -17.70 -7.47
C PHE A 168 25.80 -16.70 -6.32
N ASP A 169 26.69 -15.71 -6.25
CA ASP A 169 26.61 -14.61 -5.28
C ASP A 169 25.92 -13.37 -5.86
N LYS A 170 25.29 -12.57 -4.98
CA LYS A 170 24.65 -11.29 -5.34
C LYS A 170 23.68 -11.43 -6.51
N VAL A 171 22.84 -12.46 -6.45
CA VAL A 171 21.97 -12.87 -7.56
C VAL A 171 20.86 -11.85 -7.83
N THR A 172 20.51 -11.68 -9.10
CA THR A 172 19.34 -10.90 -9.50
C THR A 172 18.09 -11.77 -9.52
N GLN A 173 16.92 -11.13 -9.53
CA GLN A 173 15.64 -11.84 -9.64
C GLN A 173 15.55 -12.64 -10.96
N GLU A 174 16.10 -12.09 -12.05
CA GLU A 174 16.12 -12.77 -13.35
C GLU A 174 16.96 -14.05 -13.28
N LYS A 175 18.13 -13.99 -12.64
CA LYS A 175 18.99 -15.16 -12.47
C LYS A 175 18.33 -16.23 -11.60
N MET A 176 17.66 -15.82 -10.51
CA MET A 176 16.88 -16.72 -9.68
C MET A 176 15.78 -17.44 -10.48
N VAL A 177 15.03 -16.73 -11.31
CA VAL A 177 14.00 -17.34 -12.17
C VAL A 177 14.61 -18.26 -13.23
N GLU A 178 15.76 -17.89 -13.79
CA GLU A 178 16.52 -18.75 -14.71
C GLU A 178 16.89 -20.09 -14.03
N CYS A 179 17.41 -20.05 -12.80
CA CYS A 179 17.76 -21.23 -12.03
C CYS A 179 16.56 -22.12 -11.72
N ILE A 180 15.42 -21.55 -11.27
CA ILE A 180 14.18 -22.31 -11.05
C ILE A 180 13.71 -22.99 -12.35
N ASN A 181 13.89 -22.34 -13.49
CA ASN A 181 13.48 -22.89 -14.78
C ASN A 181 14.34 -24.06 -15.26
N LYS A 182 15.54 -24.22 -14.70
CA LYS A 182 16.48 -25.31 -15.00
C LYS A 182 16.27 -26.55 -14.12
N LEU A 183 15.40 -26.48 -13.13
CA LEU A 183 15.18 -27.61 -12.23
C LEU A 183 14.53 -28.78 -12.98
N ASP A 184 15.12 -29.95 -12.79
CA ASP A 184 14.71 -31.24 -13.35
C ASP A 184 15.24 -32.37 -12.44
N ASP A 185 15.26 -33.61 -12.93
CA ASP A 185 15.72 -34.77 -12.15
C ASP A 185 17.22 -34.73 -11.82
N GLU A 186 18.03 -34.01 -12.61
CA GLU A 186 19.47 -33.86 -12.37
C GLU A 186 19.75 -32.66 -11.46
N ILE A 187 19.07 -31.55 -11.73
CA ILE A 187 19.15 -30.31 -10.96
C ILE A 187 17.92 -30.22 -10.06
N PHE A 188 17.83 -31.12 -9.10
CA PHE A 188 16.58 -31.37 -8.37
C PHE A 188 16.29 -30.38 -7.23
N PHE A 189 17.17 -29.42 -6.92
CA PHE A 189 16.87 -28.36 -5.96
C PHE A 189 17.57 -27.02 -6.27
N ILE A 190 16.98 -25.96 -5.70
CA ILE A 190 17.54 -24.62 -5.58
C ILE A 190 17.35 -24.11 -4.15
N THR A 191 18.40 -23.52 -3.59
CA THR A 191 18.35 -22.80 -2.31
C THR A 191 18.70 -21.35 -2.58
N LEU A 192 17.84 -20.43 -2.15
CA LEU A 192 18.06 -18.99 -2.18
C LEU A 192 18.36 -18.53 -0.75
N ASN A 193 19.63 -18.26 -0.47
CA ASN A 193 20.12 -17.89 0.86
C ASN A 193 20.10 -16.37 1.06
N CYS A 194 19.86 -15.94 2.29
CA CYS A 194 19.95 -14.55 2.73
C CYS A 194 20.40 -14.48 4.20
N ASN A 195 21.70 -14.23 4.42
CA ASN A 195 22.32 -14.33 5.75
C ASN A 195 22.06 -15.73 6.34
N ASP A 196 21.45 -15.82 7.53
CA ASP A 196 21.13 -17.08 8.22
C ASP A 196 19.76 -17.69 7.82
N ASP A 197 19.02 -17.00 6.94
CA ASP A 197 17.71 -17.42 6.45
C ASP A 197 17.83 -17.99 5.01
N PHE A 198 16.90 -18.86 4.63
CA PHE A 198 16.83 -19.37 3.25
C PHE A 198 15.41 -19.71 2.84
N ILE A 199 15.18 -19.80 1.53
CA ILE A 199 14.06 -20.53 0.94
C ILE A 199 14.60 -21.54 -0.07
N GLN A 200 14.09 -22.77 -0.03
CA GLN A 200 14.53 -23.86 -0.89
C GLN A 200 13.34 -24.50 -1.59
N ALA A 201 13.53 -24.89 -2.84
CA ALA A 201 12.57 -25.70 -3.59
C ALA A 201 13.26 -26.94 -4.15
N ALA A 202 12.62 -28.10 -3.98
CA ALA A 202 13.02 -29.36 -4.57
C ALA A 202 12.00 -29.79 -5.64
N TYR A 203 12.48 -30.10 -6.84
CA TYR A 203 11.69 -30.54 -7.97
C TYR A 203 11.24 -32.00 -7.83
N SER A 204 10.05 -32.29 -8.36
CA SER A 204 9.55 -33.63 -8.63
C SER A 204 8.53 -33.58 -9.77
N GLU A 205 8.19 -34.73 -10.35
CA GLU A 205 7.13 -34.83 -11.36
C GLU A 205 5.77 -34.30 -10.89
N LYS A 206 5.51 -34.29 -9.57
CA LYS A 206 4.26 -33.84 -8.96
C LYS A 206 4.22 -32.34 -8.66
N GLY A 207 5.35 -31.64 -8.82
CA GLY A 207 5.52 -30.24 -8.43
C GLY A 207 6.72 -30.04 -7.51
N TYR A 208 6.73 -28.93 -6.78
CA TYR A 208 7.87 -28.47 -6.00
C TYR A 208 7.56 -28.57 -4.50
N ALA A 209 8.36 -29.35 -3.78
CA ALA A 209 8.38 -29.28 -2.33
C ALA A 209 9.17 -28.03 -1.91
N VAL A 210 8.60 -27.19 -1.05
CA VAL A 210 9.22 -25.93 -0.64
C VAL A 210 9.37 -25.86 0.87
N GLU A 211 10.53 -25.39 1.31
CA GLU A 211 10.81 -25.10 2.71
C GLU A 211 11.53 -23.76 2.86
N TYR A 212 11.50 -23.21 4.07
CA TYR A 212 12.28 -22.03 4.41
C TYR A 212 12.76 -22.09 5.85
N SER A 213 13.84 -21.36 6.12
CA SER A 213 14.32 -21.05 7.46
C SER A 213 14.19 -19.55 7.71
N GLU A 214 13.62 -19.18 8.86
CA GLU A 214 13.61 -17.82 9.35
C GLU A 214 13.99 -17.80 10.83
N LYS A 215 15.03 -17.05 11.19
CA LYS A 215 15.52 -16.94 12.58
C LYS A 215 15.84 -18.30 13.21
N GLY A 216 16.38 -19.22 12.41
CA GLY A 216 16.77 -20.57 12.84
C GLY A 216 15.61 -21.55 13.02
N VAL A 217 14.38 -21.20 12.63
CA VAL A 217 13.23 -22.11 12.65
C VAL A 217 12.88 -22.50 11.22
N ARG A 218 12.75 -23.81 10.97
CA ARG A 218 12.41 -24.36 9.64
C ARG A 218 10.92 -24.62 9.52
N TYR A 219 10.42 -24.35 8.32
CA TYR A 219 9.03 -24.57 7.95
C TYR A 219 8.97 -25.22 6.57
N VAL A 220 8.05 -26.16 6.41
CA VAL A 220 7.82 -26.91 5.17
C VAL A 220 6.40 -26.67 4.70
N ALA A 221 6.22 -26.45 3.40
CA ALA A 221 4.90 -26.35 2.80
C ALA A 221 4.20 -27.72 2.91
N THR A 222 2.94 -27.74 3.33
CA THR A 222 2.20 -29.00 3.51
C THR A 222 1.80 -29.67 2.19
N GLU A 223 1.88 -28.93 1.09
CA GLU A 223 1.51 -29.34 -0.26
C GLU A 223 2.63 -29.02 -1.24
N VAL A 224 2.72 -29.78 -2.32
CA VAL A 224 3.61 -29.45 -3.45
C VAL A 224 3.03 -28.29 -4.25
N LEU A 225 3.89 -27.36 -4.64
CA LEU A 225 3.52 -26.18 -5.43
C LEU A 225 3.70 -26.44 -6.91
N SER A 226 2.92 -25.75 -7.76
CA SER A 226 3.20 -25.68 -9.19
C SER A 226 4.48 -24.87 -9.46
N LYS A 227 5.04 -25.00 -10.67
CA LYS A 227 6.19 -24.18 -11.11
C LYS A 227 5.91 -22.69 -11.00
N GLU A 228 4.72 -22.26 -11.44
CA GLU A 228 4.29 -20.86 -11.40
C GLU A 228 4.15 -20.34 -9.97
N GLN A 229 3.53 -21.13 -9.08
CA GLN A 229 3.42 -20.79 -7.66
C GLN A 229 4.79 -20.68 -7.00
N THR A 230 5.72 -21.57 -7.33
CA THR A 230 7.11 -21.55 -6.83
C THR A 230 7.86 -20.31 -7.28
N ILE A 231 7.76 -19.94 -8.56
CA ILE A 231 8.38 -18.70 -9.09
C ILE A 231 7.80 -17.46 -8.40
N ILE A 232 6.47 -17.39 -8.22
CA ILE A 232 5.82 -16.27 -7.53
C ILE A 232 6.32 -16.19 -6.09
N LEU A 233 6.36 -17.32 -5.38
CA LEU A 233 6.83 -17.40 -4.00
C LEU A 233 8.27 -16.90 -3.85
N PHE A 234 9.18 -17.40 -4.67
CA PHE A 234 10.59 -16.99 -4.67
C PHE A 234 10.74 -15.49 -5.01
N LYS A 235 9.96 -14.96 -5.95
CA LYS A 235 9.94 -13.51 -6.24
C LYS A 235 9.49 -12.69 -5.02
N LYS A 236 8.40 -13.10 -4.36
CA LYS A 236 7.91 -12.40 -3.16
C LYS A 236 8.92 -12.46 -2.02
N TYR A 237 9.56 -13.62 -1.80
CA TYR A 237 10.64 -13.78 -0.82
C TYR A 237 11.84 -12.88 -1.15
N PHE A 238 12.34 -12.93 -2.39
CA PHE A 238 13.45 -12.12 -2.87
C PHE A 238 13.18 -10.61 -2.70
N GLN A 239 11.97 -10.18 -3.00
CA GLN A 239 11.52 -8.79 -2.85
C GLN A 239 11.21 -8.40 -1.38
N ASN A 240 11.32 -9.35 -0.44
CA ASN A 240 11.01 -9.17 0.97
C ASN A 240 9.58 -8.61 1.18
N MET A 241 8.61 -9.15 0.45
CA MET A 241 7.20 -8.77 0.60
C MET A 241 6.63 -9.42 1.85
N ASP A 242 5.99 -8.68 2.76
CA ASP A 242 5.52 -9.25 4.04
C ASP A 242 4.42 -10.32 3.87
N ASP A 243 3.74 -10.37 2.71
CA ASP A 243 2.69 -11.34 2.36
C ASP A 243 3.22 -12.59 1.63
N TRP A 244 4.54 -12.79 1.55
CA TRP A 244 5.11 -13.85 0.72
C TRP A 244 4.67 -15.27 1.11
N LYS A 245 4.28 -15.48 2.38
CA LYS A 245 3.78 -16.77 2.90
C LYS A 245 2.28 -16.98 2.69
N GLN A 246 1.53 -15.95 2.29
CA GLN A 246 0.07 -15.98 2.22
C GLN A 246 -0.41 -16.95 1.15
N GLY A 247 -1.39 -17.79 1.50
CA GLY A 247 -2.00 -18.76 0.58
C GLY A 247 -1.28 -20.11 0.50
N ILE A 248 -0.23 -20.32 1.31
CA ILE A 248 0.45 -21.61 1.48
C ILE A 248 0.33 -22.01 2.95
N ASN A 249 -0.03 -23.27 3.19
CA ASN A 249 -0.05 -23.84 4.53
C ASN A 249 1.36 -24.33 4.89
N TRP A 250 1.85 -23.88 6.04
CA TRP A 250 3.20 -24.19 6.52
C TRP A 250 3.12 -24.99 7.81
N LYS A 251 3.96 -26.02 7.90
CA LYS A 251 4.19 -26.78 9.13
C LYS A 251 5.62 -26.51 9.59
N GLN A 252 5.81 -26.25 10.87
CA GLN A 252 7.14 -26.24 11.46
C GLN A 252 7.72 -27.65 11.40
N ASP A 253 8.95 -27.77 10.90
CA ASP A 253 9.72 -29.03 10.89
C ASP A 253 10.30 -29.32 12.27
#